data_AF-A0AA88H8Q9-F1
#
_entry.id   AF-A0AA88H8Q9-F1
#
_cell.length_a   1.000
_cell.length_b   1.000
_cell.length_c   1.000
_cell.angle_alpha   90.00
_cell.angle_beta   90.00
_cell.angle_gamma   90.00
#
_symmetry.space_group_name_H-M   'P 1'
#
loop_
_entity.id
_entity.type
_entity.pdbx_description
1 polymer ?
#
loop_
_entity_poly.entity_id
_entity_poly.type
_entity_poly.pdbx_seq_one_letter_code
_entity_poly.pdbx_strand_id
1 'polypeptide(L)'
;MTKLSMRKSRLRALKKRARKSMTCRNEILKQKKVNEPDGKYGPNATTPDLAAVDFKIMKSAFLQRLECSTEQIQKIEAATRLQGEDDGSWSAVRRDRITASWAGTIAKRRTKIVTPLVQKLLYAPSKVTKAMIYGHTFEPVAAKKFEESTRFKVERCGFFVHYEHGFIGASPDYLVIMPCGKRALLEI
;
A
#
# COMPACT_ATOMS: atom_id res chain seq x y z
N MET A 1 3.17 -9.73 -36.39
CA MET A 1 2.51 -8.46 -35.99
C MET A 1 3.55 -7.36 -35.80
N THR A 2 3.39 -6.20 -36.43
CA THR A 2 4.38 -5.09 -36.36
C THR A 2 4.31 -4.30 -35.04
N LYS A 3 5.44 -3.76 -34.57
CA LYS A 3 5.56 -2.96 -33.32
C LYS A 3 4.53 -1.83 -33.22
N LEU A 4 4.16 -1.24 -34.36
CA LEU A 4 3.15 -0.17 -34.44
C LEU A 4 1.72 -0.67 -34.10
N SER A 5 1.39 -1.89 -34.51
CA SER A 5 0.10 -2.55 -34.24
C SER A 5 -0.05 -2.84 -32.74
N MET A 6 0.99 -3.39 -32.10
CA MET A 6 0.97 -3.64 -30.65
C MET A 6 0.85 -2.35 -29.81
N ARG A 7 1.49 -1.25 -30.25
CA ARG A 7 1.38 0.06 -29.59
C ARG A 7 -0.02 0.64 -29.69
N LYS A 8 -0.70 0.52 -30.85
CA LYS A 8 -2.10 0.94 -31.03
C LYS A 8 -3.06 0.11 -30.16
N SER A 9 -2.85 -1.20 -30.07
CA SER A 9 -3.65 -2.10 -29.22
C SER A 9 -3.48 -1.78 -27.72
N ARG A 10 -2.26 -1.52 -27.26
CA ARG A 10 -1.99 -1.07 -25.87
C ARG A 10 -2.63 0.27 -25.55
N LEU A 11 -2.56 1.25 -26.47
CA LEU A 11 -3.22 2.54 -26.29
C LEU A 11 -4.75 2.41 -26.20
N ARG A 12 -5.35 1.52 -26.99
CA ARG A 12 -6.80 1.23 -26.93
C ARG A 12 -7.18 0.56 -25.61
N ALA A 13 -6.39 -0.39 -25.12
CA ALA A 13 -6.61 -1.02 -23.82
C ALA A 13 -6.51 -0.01 -22.66
N LEU A 14 -5.50 0.88 -22.69
CA LEU A 14 -5.35 1.96 -21.70
C LEU A 14 -6.53 2.95 -21.73
N LYS A 15 -6.99 3.36 -22.92
CA LYS A 15 -8.18 4.22 -23.05
C LYS A 15 -9.46 3.53 -22.55
N LYS A 16 -9.60 2.21 -22.76
CA LYS A 16 -10.74 1.43 -22.24
C LYS A 16 -10.69 1.30 -20.71
N ARG A 17 -9.52 1.07 -20.12
CA ARG A 17 -9.30 1.10 -18.65
C ARG A 17 -9.58 2.49 -18.05
N ALA A 18 -9.12 3.56 -18.70
CA ALA A 18 -9.38 4.93 -18.25
C ALA A 18 -10.88 5.29 -18.28
N ARG A 19 -11.62 4.87 -19.33
CA ARG A 19 -13.08 5.04 -19.40
C ARG A 19 -13.81 4.23 -18.32
N LYS A 20 -13.41 2.97 -18.10
CA LYS A 20 -13.98 2.12 -17.03
C LYS A 20 -13.70 2.70 -15.63
N SER A 21 -12.49 3.24 -15.41
CA SER A 21 -12.13 3.96 -14.19
C SER A 21 -12.95 5.25 -13.99
N MET A 22 -13.21 6.00 -15.06
CA MET A 22 -14.05 7.21 -15.02
C MET A 22 -15.52 6.90 -14.71
N THR A 23 -16.09 5.81 -15.26
CA THR A 23 -17.47 5.40 -14.95
C THR A 23 -17.61 4.91 -13.51
N CYS A 24 -16.66 4.10 -13.02
CA CYS A 24 -16.63 3.69 -11.61
C CYS A 24 -16.42 4.90 -10.68
N ARG A 25 -15.61 5.89 -11.08
CA ARG A 25 -15.39 7.14 -10.34
C ARG A 25 -16.67 7.96 -10.22
N ASN A 26 -17.47 8.05 -11.28
CA ASN A 26 -18.74 8.78 -11.25
C ASN A 26 -19.80 8.07 -10.41
N GLU A 27 -19.80 6.74 -10.33
CA GLU A 27 -20.65 5.98 -9.40
C GLU A 27 -20.21 6.16 -7.94
N ILE A 28 -18.90 6.12 -7.66
CA ILE A 28 -18.33 6.39 -6.32
C ILE A 28 -18.59 7.84 -5.87
N LEU A 29 -18.52 8.81 -6.79
CA LEU A 29 -18.82 10.22 -6.50
C LEU A 29 -20.32 10.46 -6.27
N LYS A 30 -21.21 9.73 -6.95
CA LYS A 30 -22.66 9.76 -6.68
C LYS A 30 -23.03 9.15 -5.32
N GLN A 31 -22.20 8.27 -4.77
CA GLN A 31 -22.36 7.73 -3.41
C GLN A 31 -21.79 8.63 -2.30
N LYS A 32 -21.07 9.72 -2.64
CA LYS A 32 -20.70 10.76 -1.66
C LYS A 32 -21.87 11.70 -1.37
N LYS A 33 -22.92 11.18 -0.73
CA LYS A 33 -23.46 11.96 0.40
C LYS A 33 -22.37 11.88 1.46
N VAL A 34 -21.72 13.00 1.75
CA VAL A 34 -20.89 13.09 2.95
C VAL A 34 -21.86 12.83 4.09
N ASN A 35 -21.84 11.62 4.66
CA ASN A 35 -22.48 11.41 5.95
C ASN A 35 -21.78 12.41 6.87
N GLU A 36 -22.52 13.44 7.29
CA GLU A 36 -22.07 14.31 8.36
C GLU A 36 -21.59 13.41 9.50
N PRO A 37 -20.44 13.71 10.13
CA PRO A 37 -19.98 12.92 11.25
C PRO A 37 -21.10 12.91 12.28
N ASP A 38 -21.64 11.72 12.56
CA ASP A 38 -22.57 11.58 13.64
C ASP A 38 -21.87 12.11 14.90
N GLY A 39 -22.60 12.81 15.78
CA GLY A 39 -22.02 13.41 16.99
C GLY A 39 -21.34 12.43 17.96
N LYS A 40 -21.22 11.15 17.57
CA LYS A 40 -20.59 10.04 18.27
C LYS A 40 -19.16 9.75 17.77
N TYR A 41 -18.76 10.23 16.59
CA TYR A 41 -17.43 9.98 16.02
C TYR A 41 -16.68 11.28 15.68
N GLY A 42 -15.37 11.33 15.96
CA GLY A 42 -14.50 12.46 15.64
C GLY A 42 -14.18 13.39 16.83
N PRO A 43 -13.78 14.65 16.60
CA PRO A 43 -13.25 15.53 17.65
C PRO A 43 -14.21 15.84 18.82
N ASN A 44 -15.49 15.52 18.67
CA ASN A 44 -16.54 15.73 19.68
C ASN A 44 -16.91 14.45 20.45
N ALA A 45 -16.26 13.31 20.17
CA ALA A 45 -16.53 12.05 20.85
C ALA A 45 -16.19 12.18 22.36
N THR A 46 -17.23 12.16 23.19
CA THR A 46 -17.12 12.44 24.63
C THR A 46 -16.94 11.17 25.47
N THR A 47 -17.27 10.01 24.91
CA THR A 47 -17.23 8.70 25.58
C THR A 47 -16.67 7.62 24.65
N PRO A 48 -15.84 6.70 25.13
CA PRO A 48 -15.36 5.58 24.32
C PRO A 48 -16.53 4.64 23.95
N ASP A 49 -16.53 4.15 22.71
CA ASP A 49 -17.55 3.23 22.17
C ASP A 49 -17.56 1.87 22.86
N LEU A 50 -16.54 1.58 23.67
CA LEU A 50 -16.28 0.28 24.26
C LEU A 50 -15.73 0.44 25.68
N ALA A 51 -16.08 -0.48 26.57
CA ALA A 51 -15.50 -0.50 27.91
C ALA A 51 -13.98 -0.74 27.85
N ALA A 52 -13.24 -0.18 28.80
CA ALA A 52 -11.77 -0.27 28.81
C ALA A 52 -11.25 -1.72 28.86
N VAL A 53 -12.01 -2.62 29.48
CA VAL A 53 -11.69 -4.05 29.57
C VAL A 53 -11.82 -4.71 28.19
N ASP A 54 -12.98 -4.54 27.55
CA ASP A 54 -13.25 -5.08 26.22
C ASP A 54 -12.24 -4.53 25.19
N PHE A 55 -11.88 -3.25 25.30
CA PHE A 55 -10.90 -2.63 24.41
C PHE A 55 -9.54 -3.31 24.51
N LYS A 56 -9.09 -3.62 25.74
CA LYS A 56 -7.82 -4.33 25.96
C LYS A 56 -7.87 -5.73 25.35
N ILE A 57 -8.97 -6.46 25.54
CA ILE A 57 -9.16 -7.81 25.00
C ILE A 57 -9.15 -7.76 23.47
N MET A 58 -9.96 -6.90 22.86
CA MET A 58 -10.04 -6.76 21.40
C MET A 58 -8.72 -6.30 20.79
N LYS A 59 -8.00 -5.37 21.43
CA LYS A 59 -6.68 -4.93 20.99
C LYS A 59 -5.69 -6.09 20.99
N SER A 60 -5.61 -6.85 22.08
CA SER A 60 -4.68 -7.98 22.17
C SER A 60 -4.99 -9.05 21.12
N ALA A 61 -6.26 -9.43 20.96
CA ALA A 61 -6.69 -10.37 19.94
C ALA A 61 -6.37 -9.86 18.52
N PHE A 62 -6.56 -8.57 18.26
CA PHE A 62 -6.23 -7.95 16.98
C PHE A 62 -4.73 -8.01 16.68
N LEU A 63 -3.88 -7.69 17.66
CA LEU A 63 -2.42 -7.73 17.49
C LEU A 63 -1.93 -9.16 17.27
N GLN A 64 -2.43 -10.12 18.06
CA GLN A 64 -2.08 -11.53 17.92
C GLN A 64 -2.46 -12.09 16.54
N ARG A 65 -3.61 -11.67 15.99
CA ARG A 65 -4.02 -12.06 14.63
C ARG A 65 -3.07 -11.55 13.54
N LEU A 66 -2.36 -10.45 13.77
CA LEU A 66 -1.43 -9.88 12.81
C LEU A 66 -0.04 -10.49 12.87
N GLU A 67 0.29 -11.17 13.97
CA GLU A 67 1.53 -11.94 14.09
C GLU A 67 1.58 -13.03 13.01
N CYS A 68 2.76 -13.23 12.44
CA CYS A 68 2.96 -14.15 11.32
C CYS A 68 4.25 -14.93 11.56
N SER A 69 4.20 -16.24 11.31
CA SER A 69 5.41 -17.07 11.25
C SER A 69 6.26 -16.69 10.04
N THR A 70 7.53 -17.09 10.06
CA THR A 70 8.46 -16.85 8.93
C THR A 70 7.90 -17.39 7.61
N GLU A 71 7.26 -18.56 7.63
CA GLU A 71 6.64 -19.17 6.44
C GLU A 71 5.44 -18.35 5.95
N GLN A 72 4.64 -17.81 6.87
CA GLN A 72 3.52 -16.94 6.53
C GLN A 72 4.00 -15.63 5.92
N ILE A 73 5.05 -15.03 6.47
CA ILE A 73 5.68 -13.80 5.94
C ILE A 73 6.15 -14.03 4.51
N GLN A 74 6.84 -15.15 4.24
CA GLN A 74 7.29 -15.50 2.89
C GLN A 74 6.12 -15.72 1.92
N LYS A 75 5.03 -16.36 2.36
CA LYS A 75 3.82 -16.54 1.56
C LYS A 75 3.15 -15.21 1.23
N ILE A 76 3.07 -14.29 2.20
CA ILE A 76 2.51 -12.94 2.00
C ILE A 76 3.34 -12.18 0.97
N GLU A 77 4.67 -12.19 1.09
CA GLU A 77 5.56 -11.54 0.12
C GLU A 77 5.33 -12.11 -1.28
N ALA A 78 5.37 -13.42 -1.44
CA ALA A 78 5.21 -14.08 -2.73
C ALA A 78 3.84 -13.79 -3.38
N ALA A 79 2.77 -13.82 -2.59
CA ALA A 79 1.41 -13.54 -3.06
C ALA A 79 1.20 -12.08 -3.49
N THR A 80 2.02 -11.16 -3.00
CA THR A 80 1.81 -9.71 -3.16
C THR A 80 2.86 -9.03 -4.05
N ARG A 81 3.69 -9.80 -4.77
CA ARG A 81 4.74 -9.27 -5.68
C ARG A 81 4.23 -8.40 -6.84
N LEU A 82 2.95 -8.52 -7.17
CA LEU A 82 2.30 -7.70 -8.20
C LEU A 82 1.83 -6.33 -7.65
N GLN A 83 2.00 -6.07 -6.35
CA GLN A 83 1.84 -4.78 -5.69
C GLN A 83 0.65 -3.94 -6.20
N GLY A 84 -0.57 -4.45 -6.04
CA GLY A 84 -1.79 -3.73 -6.42
C GLY A 84 -2.25 -3.93 -7.86
N GLU A 85 -1.47 -4.64 -8.70
CA GLU A 85 -2.00 -5.30 -9.90
C GLU A 85 -2.63 -6.68 -9.59
N ASP A 86 -2.55 -7.12 -8.33
CA ASP A 86 -3.17 -8.34 -7.80
C ASP A 86 -4.69 -8.21 -7.58
N ASP A 87 -5.29 -9.29 -7.06
CA ASP A 87 -6.70 -9.43 -6.71
C ASP A 87 -7.14 -8.60 -5.49
N GLY A 88 -6.29 -7.71 -4.99
CA GLY A 88 -6.53 -6.89 -3.80
C GLY A 88 -5.83 -7.41 -2.55
N SER A 89 -5.14 -8.55 -2.63
CA SER A 89 -4.37 -9.14 -1.53
C SER A 89 -3.33 -8.17 -0.95
N TRP A 90 -2.60 -7.42 -1.78
CA TRP A 90 -1.63 -6.42 -1.30
C TRP A 90 -2.31 -5.28 -0.53
N SER A 91 -3.46 -4.82 -1.02
CA SER A 91 -4.23 -3.76 -0.36
C SER A 91 -4.81 -4.24 0.97
N ALA A 92 -5.27 -5.50 1.03
CA ALA A 92 -5.82 -6.09 2.25
C ALA A 92 -4.76 -6.23 3.35
N VAL A 93 -3.56 -6.76 3.02
CA VAL A 93 -2.47 -6.93 3.97
C VAL A 93 -1.99 -5.59 4.53
N ARG A 94 -1.95 -4.54 3.69
CA ARG A 94 -1.51 -3.18 4.09
C ARG A 94 -2.51 -2.46 4.98
N ARG A 95 -3.82 -2.68 4.80
CA ARG A 95 -4.88 -1.94 5.50
C ARG A 95 -4.82 -2.09 7.01
N ASP A 96 -4.43 -3.27 7.49
CA ASP A 96 -4.39 -3.57 8.92
C ASP A 96 -3.03 -3.25 9.56
N ARG A 97 -2.08 -2.67 8.81
CA ARG A 97 -0.69 -2.48 9.21
C ARG A 97 -0.20 -1.05 9.04
N ILE A 98 0.73 -0.65 9.91
CA ILE A 98 1.52 0.55 9.75
C ILE A 98 2.59 0.27 8.69
N THR A 99 2.47 0.95 7.54
CA THR A 99 3.43 0.79 6.44
C THR A 99 4.57 1.80 6.50
N ALA A 100 5.70 1.50 5.88
CA ALA A 100 6.87 2.40 5.79
C ALA A 100 6.51 3.85 5.35
N SER A 101 5.58 3.99 4.41
CA SER A 101 5.08 5.30 3.95
C SER A 101 4.43 6.16 5.06
N TRP A 102 3.93 5.54 6.12
CA TRP A 102 3.38 6.22 7.29
C TRP A 102 4.38 6.39 8.43
N ALA A 103 5.41 5.54 8.49
CA ALA A 103 6.37 5.49 9.60
C ALA A 103 7.01 6.85 9.88
N GLY A 104 7.44 7.58 8.84
CA GLY A 104 8.02 8.91 9.00
C GLY A 104 7.03 9.93 9.57
N THR A 105 5.76 9.88 9.14
CA THR A 105 4.70 10.76 9.66
C THR A 105 4.40 10.46 11.13
N ILE A 106 4.40 9.19 11.51
CA ILE A 106 4.16 8.74 12.89
C ILE A 106 5.33 9.14 13.79
N ALA A 107 6.56 8.82 13.39
CA ALA A 107 7.76 9.03 14.19
C ALA A 107 8.09 10.52 14.42
N LYS A 108 7.84 11.38 13.42
CA LYS A 108 8.13 12.82 13.50
C LYS A 108 7.03 13.63 14.20
N ARG A 109 5.95 13.00 14.63
CA ARG A 109 4.79 13.69 15.21
C ARG A 109 5.13 14.24 16.60
N ARG A 110 4.88 15.54 16.79
CA ARG A 110 5.07 16.24 18.07
C ARG A 110 3.77 16.42 18.85
N THR A 111 2.63 16.53 18.15
CA THR A 111 1.32 16.67 18.79
C THR A 111 0.90 15.37 19.46
N LYS A 112 0.25 15.47 20.63
CA LYS A 112 -0.35 14.32 21.31
C LYS A 112 -1.66 13.86 20.63
N ILE A 113 -2.35 14.77 19.93
CA ILE A 113 -3.64 14.49 19.27
C ILE A 113 -3.41 13.56 18.06
N VAL A 114 -3.95 12.33 18.13
CA VAL A 114 -3.79 11.28 17.09
C VAL A 114 -4.94 11.21 16.10
N THR A 115 -6.11 11.75 16.45
CA THR A 115 -7.38 11.52 15.73
C THR A 115 -7.28 11.80 14.22
N PRO A 116 -6.71 12.93 13.76
CA PRO A 116 -6.61 13.20 12.32
C PRO A 116 -5.69 12.23 11.57
N LEU A 117 -4.67 11.69 12.25
CA LEU A 117 -3.74 10.71 11.67
C LEU A 117 -4.43 9.35 11.54
N VAL A 118 -5.15 8.93 12.59
CA VAL A 118 -5.92 7.68 12.57
C VAL A 118 -7.01 7.73 11.50
N GLN A 119 -7.73 8.84 11.38
CA GLN A 119 -8.73 9.03 10.32
C GLN A 119 -8.10 8.94 8.93
N LYS A 120 -6.92 9.54 8.72
CA LYS A 120 -6.19 9.40 7.45
C LYS A 120 -5.74 7.97 7.19
N LEU A 121 -5.28 7.25 8.21
CA LEU A 121 -4.85 5.86 8.06
C LEU A 121 -6.02 4.95 7.63
N LEU A 122 -7.19 5.13 8.27
CA LEU A 122 -8.37 4.29 8.05
C LEU A 122 -9.16 4.65 6.79
N TYR A 123 -9.23 5.94 6.45
CA TYR A 123 -10.12 6.47 5.41
C TYR A 123 -9.39 7.30 4.35
N ALA A 124 -8.08 7.07 4.14
CA ALA A 124 -7.30 7.78 3.13
C ALA A 124 -8.04 7.78 1.77
N PRO A 125 -8.37 8.96 1.20
CA PRO A 125 -8.96 9.01 -0.12
C PRO A 125 -7.93 8.54 -1.15
N SER A 126 -8.38 7.75 -2.13
CA SER A 126 -7.53 7.39 -3.27
C SER A 126 -7.24 8.64 -4.10
N LYS A 127 -5.99 9.12 -4.05
CA LYS A 127 -5.51 10.23 -4.88
C LYS A 127 -4.55 9.67 -5.91
N VAL A 128 -4.85 9.91 -7.19
CA VAL A 128 -3.95 9.63 -8.30
C VAL A 128 -3.57 10.96 -8.93
N THR A 129 -2.28 11.28 -8.93
CA THR A 129 -1.75 12.51 -9.55
C THR A 129 -0.99 12.19 -10.82
N LYS A 130 -0.80 13.18 -11.69
CA LYS A 130 0.04 13.02 -12.91
C LYS A 130 1.46 12.59 -12.56
N ALA A 131 2.03 13.13 -11.48
CA ALA A 131 3.35 12.76 -10.98
C ALA A 131 3.42 11.29 -10.52
N MET A 132 2.38 10.81 -9.82
CA MET A 132 2.30 9.38 -9.42
C MET A 132 2.20 8.45 -10.63
N ILE A 133 1.38 8.81 -11.63
CA ILE A 133 1.27 8.04 -12.88
C ILE A 133 2.63 8.00 -13.58
N TYR A 134 3.33 9.14 -13.64
CA TYR A 134 4.68 9.21 -14.20
C TYR A 134 5.65 8.28 -13.46
N GLY A 135 5.72 8.37 -12.13
CA GLY A 135 6.55 7.51 -11.29
C GLY A 135 6.31 6.02 -11.58
N HIS A 136 5.06 5.56 -11.43
CA HIS A 136 4.69 4.17 -11.71
C HIS A 136 4.99 3.73 -13.16
N THR A 137 4.88 4.64 -14.14
CA THR A 137 5.13 4.31 -15.55
C THR A 137 6.63 4.13 -15.83
N PHE A 138 7.49 4.92 -15.17
CA PHE A 138 8.92 4.97 -15.46
C PHE A 138 9.80 4.22 -14.45
N GLU A 139 9.25 3.83 -13.31
CA GLU A 139 9.93 2.99 -12.31
C GLU A 139 10.55 1.72 -12.94
N PRO A 140 9.86 0.91 -13.78
CA PRO A 140 10.47 -0.25 -14.44
C PRO A 140 11.63 0.12 -15.39
N VAL A 141 11.60 1.32 -15.97
CA VAL A 141 12.66 1.80 -16.86
C VAL A 141 13.90 2.18 -16.04
N ALA A 142 13.72 2.82 -14.89
CA ALA A 142 14.80 3.15 -13.98
C ALA A 142 15.45 1.88 -13.38
N ALA A 143 14.64 0.91 -12.95
CA ALA A 143 15.11 -0.38 -12.46
C ALA A 143 15.96 -1.12 -13.50
N LYS A 144 15.50 -1.12 -14.76
CA LYS A 144 16.26 -1.73 -15.87
C LYS A 144 17.59 -1.02 -16.11
N LYS A 145 17.63 0.32 -16.08
CA LYS A 145 18.88 1.08 -16.22
C LYS A 145 19.84 0.81 -15.07
N PHE A 146 19.33 0.67 -13.85
CA PHE A 146 20.14 0.29 -12.69
C PHE A 146 20.77 -1.09 -12.89
N GLU A 147 19.99 -2.09 -13.31
CA GLU A 147 20.48 -3.44 -13.63
C GLU A 147 21.55 -3.42 -14.73
N GLU A 148 21.33 -2.68 -15.82
CA GLU A 148 22.28 -2.55 -16.93
C GLU A 148 23.61 -1.89 -16.51
N SER A 149 23.55 -0.86 -15.66
CA SER A 149 24.74 -0.10 -15.23
C SER A 149 25.57 -0.82 -14.17
N THR A 150 24.93 -1.55 -13.26
CA THR A 150 25.59 -2.23 -12.13
C THR A 150 25.90 -3.69 -12.41
N ARG A 151 25.21 -4.30 -13.39
CA ARG A 151 25.16 -5.75 -13.62
C ARG A 151 24.66 -6.55 -12.41
N PHE A 152 23.96 -5.90 -11.48
CA PHE A 152 23.28 -6.57 -10.37
C PHE A 152 21.87 -6.94 -10.79
N LYS A 153 21.43 -8.15 -10.43
CA LYS A 153 20.09 -8.62 -10.77
C LYS A 153 19.05 -7.87 -9.94
N VAL A 154 18.00 -7.38 -10.59
CA VAL A 154 16.89 -6.68 -9.92
C VAL A 154 15.62 -7.53 -10.00
N GLU A 155 15.00 -7.80 -8.85
CA GLU A 155 13.80 -8.61 -8.72
C GLU A 155 12.64 -7.80 -8.14
N ARG A 156 11.43 -8.06 -8.65
CA ARG A 156 10.19 -7.59 -8.02
C ARG A 156 10.03 -8.25 -6.65
N CYS A 157 9.49 -7.50 -5.70
CA CYS A 157 9.21 -8.00 -4.36
C CYS A 157 7.79 -7.60 -3.92
N GLY A 158 7.24 -8.32 -2.96
CA GLY A 158 5.91 -8.06 -2.41
C GLY A 158 5.96 -7.24 -1.13
N PHE A 159 4.96 -7.47 -0.29
CA PHE A 159 4.86 -6.88 1.04
C PHE A 159 5.61 -7.72 2.08
N PHE A 160 6.53 -7.08 2.80
CA PHE A 160 7.26 -7.64 3.92
C PHE A 160 6.61 -7.23 5.24
N VAL A 161 6.26 -8.23 6.05
CA VAL A 161 5.77 -8.04 7.42
C VAL A 161 6.95 -8.14 8.40
N HIS A 162 6.98 -7.29 9.41
CA HIS A 162 8.01 -7.36 10.46
C HIS A 162 7.81 -8.61 11.32
N TYR A 163 8.86 -9.40 11.51
CA TYR A 163 8.77 -10.71 12.16
C TYR A 163 8.35 -10.65 13.64
N GLU A 164 8.84 -9.66 14.40
CA GLU A 164 8.43 -9.48 15.81
C GLU A 164 7.16 -8.64 15.98
N HIS A 165 6.82 -7.84 14.97
CA HIS A 165 5.81 -6.79 15.08
C HIS A 165 4.88 -6.87 13.87
N GLY A 166 4.00 -7.87 13.84
CA GLY A 166 3.15 -8.17 12.69
C GLY A 166 2.27 -7.01 12.21
N PHE A 167 2.04 -5.99 13.05
CA PHE A 167 1.35 -4.75 12.70
C PHE A 167 2.22 -3.74 11.91
N ILE A 168 3.49 -4.03 11.65
CA ILE A 168 4.42 -3.21 10.86
C ILE A 168 4.77 -3.93 9.57
N GLY A 169 4.88 -3.20 8.46
CA GLY A 169 5.43 -3.76 7.23
C GLY A 169 5.85 -2.74 6.18
N ALA A 170 6.44 -3.22 5.09
CA ALA A 170 6.95 -2.41 4.01
C ALA A 170 6.81 -3.13 2.66
N SER A 171 6.76 -2.35 1.58
CA SER A 171 6.78 -2.87 0.21
C SER A 171 7.85 -2.04 -0.50
N PRO A 172 9.11 -2.48 -0.49
CA PRO A 172 10.16 -1.86 -1.30
C PRO A 172 9.80 -1.93 -2.78
N ASP A 173 10.41 -1.10 -3.60
CA ASP A 173 10.16 -1.16 -5.05
C ASP A 173 10.79 -2.43 -5.64
N TYR A 174 12.06 -2.70 -5.31
CA TYR A 174 12.79 -3.87 -5.79
C TYR A 174 13.80 -4.44 -4.79
N LEU A 175 14.13 -5.72 -4.99
CA LEU A 175 15.26 -6.41 -4.36
C LEU A 175 16.42 -6.52 -5.35
N VAL A 176 17.63 -6.18 -4.90
CA VAL A 176 18.86 -6.33 -5.68
C VAL A 176 19.61 -7.56 -5.19
N ILE A 177 20.04 -8.40 -6.11
CA ILE A 177 20.89 -9.56 -5.84
C ILE A 177 22.27 -9.31 -6.47
N MET A 178 23.27 -9.18 -5.60
CA MET A 178 24.66 -8.97 -6.00
C MET A 178 25.32 -10.31 -6.42
N PRO A 179 26.38 -10.29 -7.24
CA PRO A 179 27.10 -11.52 -7.63
C PRO A 179 27.63 -12.34 -6.45
N CYS A 180 27.95 -11.69 -5.34
CA CYS A 180 28.38 -12.34 -4.09
C CYS A 180 27.23 -12.99 -3.30
N GLY A 181 26.01 -13.02 -3.82
CA GLY A 181 24.82 -13.56 -3.15
C GLY A 181 24.18 -12.64 -2.12
N LYS A 182 24.79 -11.48 -1.82
CA LYS A 182 24.20 -10.47 -0.92
C LYS A 182 22.98 -9.83 -1.56
N ARG A 183 22.02 -9.45 -0.71
CA ARG A 183 20.79 -8.78 -1.10
C ARG A 183 20.76 -7.34 -0.58
N ALA A 184 20.18 -6.45 -1.36
CA ALA A 184 19.94 -5.06 -0.98
C ALA A 184 18.53 -4.61 -1.45
N LEU A 185 18.07 -3.49 -0.91
CA LEU A 185 16.84 -2.83 -1.35
C LEU A 185 17.17 -1.78 -2.42
N LEU A 186 16.27 -1.61 -3.38
CA LEU A 186 16.30 -0.52 -4.36
C LEU A 186 14.97 0.23 -4.30
N GLU A 187 15.06 1.53 -4.02
CA GLU A 187 13.94 2.49 -3.98
C GLU A 187 14.13 3.49 -5.14
N ILE A 188 13.07 3.80 -5.90
CA ILE A 188 13.09 4.57 -7.15
C ILE A 188 12.11 5.74 -7.14
#